data_AF-A0A4R0NDI2-F1
#
_entry.id   AF-A0A4R0NDI2-F1
#
_cell.length_a   1.000
_cell.length_b   1.000
_cell.length_c   1.000
_cell.angle_alpha   90.00
_cell.angle_beta   90.00
_cell.angle_gamma   90.00
#
_symmetry.space_group_name_H-M   'P 1'
#
loop_
_entity.id
_entity.type
_entity.pdbx_description
1 polymer ?
#
loop_
_entity_poly.entity_id
_entity_poly.type
_entity_poly.pdbx_seq_one_letter_code
_entity_poly.pdbx_strand_id
1 'polypeptide(L)'
;MNKIKKAAFGVLIAGLAFGFSAFTTIKKRSVYYYYQINNPYGAPNSPSGYAYYSGDRCEPGGNLCSSQWDIGTNTPPATDGQSLPSTGVTFQSGSVINGHFE
;
A
#
# COMPACT_ATOMS: atom_id res chain seq x y z
N MET A 1 7.75 48.06 28.51
CA MET A 1 7.73 47.12 27.36
C MET A 1 6.41 47.31 26.62
N ASN A 2 6.41 47.96 25.45
CA ASN A 2 5.20 48.50 24.80
C ASN A 2 4.32 47.40 24.16
N LYS A 3 3.00 47.55 24.32
CA LYS A 3 1.93 46.58 24.02
C LYS A 3 1.97 45.99 22.60
N ILE A 4 2.53 46.72 21.64
CA ILE A 4 2.66 46.33 20.22
C ILE A 4 3.59 45.11 20.05
N LYS A 5 4.66 45.00 20.85
CA LYS A 5 5.61 43.88 20.74
C LYS A 5 5.01 42.54 21.20
N LYS A 6 4.01 42.56 22.09
CA LYS A 6 3.30 41.35 22.55
C LYS A 6 2.31 40.82 21.51
N ALA A 7 1.66 41.70 20.75
CA ALA A 7 0.67 41.31 19.74
C ALA A 7 1.31 40.59 18.54
N ALA A 8 2.46 41.10 18.06
CA ALA A 8 3.18 40.50 16.93
C ALA A 8 3.66 39.06 17.22
N PHE A 9 4.06 38.78 18.46
CA PHE A 9 4.49 37.43 18.86
C PHE A 9 3.32 36.43 18.92
N GLY A 10 2.14 36.88 19.31
CA GLY A 10 0.94 36.03 19.39
C GLY A 10 0.44 35.56 18.02
N VAL A 11 0.49 36.43 17.01
CA VAL A 11 0.07 36.09 15.64
C VAL A 11 1.04 35.10 14.98
N LEU A 12 2.34 35.22 15.29
CA LEU A 12 3.40 34.36 14.72
C LEU A 12 3.30 32.92 15.23
N ILE A 13 2.94 32.73 16.51
CA ILE A 13 2.71 31.40 17.10
C ILE A 13 1.43 30.76 16.56
N ALA A 14 0.37 31.55 16.35
CA ALA A 14 -0.87 31.07 15.74
C ALA A 14 -0.64 30.58 14.30
N GLY A 15 0.12 31.31 13.48
CA GLY A 15 0.44 30.91 12.10
C GLY A 15 1.24 29.60 11.99
N LEU A 16 2.15 29.35 12.94
CA LEU A 16 2.95 28.11 12.98
C LEU A 16 2.12 26.87 13.37
N ALA A 17 1.13 27.01 14.26
CA ALA A 17 0.31 25.87 14.70
C ALA A 17 -0.63 25.33 13.60
N PHE A 18 -1.17 26.20 12.75
CA PHE A 18 -2.03 25.78 11.63
C PHE A 18 -1.22 25.25 10.43
N GLY A 19 0.07 25.59 10.30
CA GLY A 19 0.93 25.15 9.19
C GLY A 19 1.31 23.66 9.21
N PHE A 20 1.39 23.04 10.38
CA PHE A 20 1.77 21.62 10.50
C PHE A 20 0.62 20.63 10.34
N SER A 21 -0.64 21.10 10.39
CA SER A 21 -1.81 20.20 10.32
C SER A 21 -2.12 19.71 8.90
N ALA A 22 -1.54 20.32 7.87
CA ALA A 22 -1.84 20.00 6.46
C ALA A 22 -0.97 18.88 5.85
N PHE A 23 0.08 18.42 6.54
CA PHE A 23 1.07 17.49 5.96
C PHE A 23 0.99 16.04 6.47
N THR A 24 0.07 15.72 7.39
CA THR A 24 -0.01 14.36 7.97
C THR A 24 -0.98 13.42 7.25
N THR A 25 -1.61 13.82 6.15
CA THR A 25 -2.25 12.85 5.23
C THR A 25 -1.16 12.18 4.40
N ILE A 26 -0.29 11.44 5.09
CA ILE A 26 0.55 10.43 4.49
C ILE A 26 -0.45 9.40 3.96
N LYS A 27 -0.76 9.44 2.66
CA LYS A 27 -1.45 8.33 1.99
C LYS A 27 -0.65 7.08 2.31
N LYS A 28 -1.14 6.25 3.23
CA LYS A 28 -0.61 4.90 3.43
C LYS A 28 -0.62 4.27 2.03
N ARG A 29 0.55 3.87 1.53
CA ARG A 29 0.64 3.20 0.24
C ARG A 29 -0.29 1.99 0.29
N SER A 30 -1.27 1.95 -0.58
CA SER A 30 -2.24 0.87 -0.75
C SER A 30 -1.66 -0.30 -1.56
N VAL A 31 -0.33 -0.40 -1.65
CA VAL A 31 0.36 -1.40 -2.47
C VAL A 31 0.82 -2.55 -1.59
N TYR A 32 0.36 -3.75 -1.89
CA TYR A 32 0.66 -4.97 -1.15
C TYR A 32 1.11 -6.09 -2.09
N TYR A 33 1.94 -6.99 -1.61
CA TYR A 33 2.29 -8.22 -2.31
C TYR A 33 1.17 -9.26 -2.14
N TYR A 34 0.74 -9.84 -3.25
CA TYR A 34 -0.17 -10.98 -3.27
C TYR A 34 0.49 -12.14 -4.01
N TYR A 35 0.18 -13.36 -3.55
CA TYR A 35 0.74 -14.61 -4.06
C TYR A 35 -0.29 -15.35 -4.89
N GLN A 36 0.15 -15.91 -6.02
CA GLN A 36 -0.68 -16.69 -6.93
C GLN A 36 -0.85 -18.11 -6.40
N ILE A 37 -2.02 -18.42 -5.83
CA ILE A 37 -2.28 -19.70 -5.18
C ILE A 37 -3.03 -20.71 -6.07
N ASN A 38 -3.80 -20.24 -7.05
CA ASN A 38 -4.73 -21.11 -7.79
C ASN A 38 -4.39 -21.32 -9.27
N ASN A 39 -3.45 -20.57 -9.85
CA ASN A 39 -3.14 -20.67 -11.28
C ASN A 39 -1.71 -20.23 -11.62
N PRO A 40 -0.67 -21.06 -11.49
CA PRO A 40 0.73 -20.64 -11.73
C PRO A 40 1.04 -20.20 -13.18
N TYR A 41 0.11 -20.39 -14.12
CA TYR A 41 0.22 -19.98 -15.53
C TYR A 41 -0.67 -18.78 -15.88
N GLY A 42 -1.38 -18.22 -14.91
CA GLY A 42 -2.20 -17.04 -15.12
C GLY A 42 -1.35 -15.82 -15.49
N ALA A 43 -1.93 -14.89 -16.25
CA ALA A 43 -1.26 -13.63 -16.54
C ALA A 43 -1.09 -12.83 -15.23
N PRO A 44 0.08 -12.20 -14.99
CA PRO A 44 0.37 -11.50 -13.72
C PRO A 44 -0.50 -10.27 -13.46
N ASN A 45 -1.16 -9.77 -14.50
CA ASN A 45 -2.10 -8.65 -14.43
C ASN A 45 -3.56 -9.09 -14.21
N SER A 46 -3.82 -10.38 -14.04
CA SER A 46 -5.14 -10.89 -13.68
C SER A 46 -5.27 -10.93 -12.15
N PRO A 47 -6.27 -10.28 -11.54
CA PRO A 47 -6.42 -10.30 -10.09
C PRO A 47 -6.92 -11.65 -9.54
N SER A 48 -7.31 -12.57 -10.41
CA SER A 48 -7.88 -13.85 -10.00
C SER A 48 -6.82 -14.82 -9.47
N GLY A 49 -7.14 -15.50 -8.38
CA GLY A 49 -6.28 -16.53 -7.79
C GLY A 49 -5.11 -15.99 -6.97
N TYR A 50 -5.18 -14.73 -6.54
CA TYR A 50 -4.22 -14.07 -5.67
C TYR A 50 -4.69 -14.00 -4.22
N ALA A 51 -3.78 -14.24 -3.27
CA ALA A 51 -4.03 -14.09 -1.85
C ALA A 51 -2.86 -13.42 -1.12
N TYR A 52 -3.17 -12.63 -0.09
CA TYR A 52 -2.19 -11.97 0.73
C TYR A 52 -1.56 -12.95 1.72
N TYR A 53 -0.24 -12.84 1.89
CA TYR A 53 0.51 -13.48 2.96
C TYR A 53 1.53 -12.48 3.50
N SER A 54 1.70 -12.47 4.82
CA SER A 54 2.61 -11.58 5.53
C SER A 54 4.07 -12.00 5.41
N GLY A 55 4.34 -13.29 5.19
CA GLY A 55 5.66 -13.84 4.92
C GLY A 55 5.92 -14.10 3.45
N ASP A 56 7.20 -14.23 3.08
CA ASP A 56 7.56 -14.71 1.76
C ASP A 56 7.26 -16.20 1.63
N ARG A 57 6.54 -16.54 0.57
CA ARG A 57 6.07 -17.89 0.23
C ARG A 57 6.59 -18.34 -1.14
N CYS A 58 7.51 -17.56 -1.73
CA CYS A 58 8.05 -17.86 -3.04
C CYS A 58 9.22 -18.83 -2.94
N GLU A 59 9.06 -19.99 -3.57
CA GLU A 59 10.13 -20.96 -3.76
C GLU A 59 10.74 -20.82 -5.18
N PRO A 60 12.05 -21.05 -5.32
CA PRO A 60 12.71 -21.03 -6.62
C PRO A 60 12.13 -22.08 -7.58
N GLY A 61 12.00 -21.69 -8.84
CA GLY A 61 11.42 -22.52 -9.90
C GLY A 61 9.92 -22.25 -10.07
N GLY A 62 9.43 -22.23 -11.29
CA GLY A 62 8.07 -21.78 -11.61
C GLY A 62 8.04 -20.43 -12.30
N ASN A 63 6.85 -20.05 -12.78
CA ASN A 63 6.66 -18.84 -13.56
C ASN A 63 6.32 -17.66 -12.66
N LEU A 64 5.09 -17.61 -12.15
CA LEU A 64 4.55 -16.50 -11.39
C LEU A 64 4.30 -16.92 -9.94
N CYS A 65 5.05 -16.33 -9.02
CA CYS A 65 4.82 -16.54 -7.60
C CYS A 65 3.98 -15.42 -6.99
N SER A 66 4.45 -14.17 -7.10
CA SER A 66 3.80 -13.02 -6.46
C SER A 66 3.91 -11.76 -7.30
N SER A 67 3.02 -10.81 -7.03
CA SER A 67 3.04 -9.48 -7.65
C SER A 67 2.47 -8.43 -6.71
N GLN A 68 2.85 -7.17 -6.92
CA GLN A 68 2.29 -6.07 -6.15
C GLN A 68 1.01 -5.54 -6.79
N TRP A 69 0.03 -5.28 -5.92
CA TRP A 69 -1.26 -4.72 -6.28
C TRP A 69 -1.56 -3.51 -5.42
N ASP A 70 -1.92 -2.41 -6.08
CA ASP A 70 -2.53 -1.26 -5.42
C ASP A 70 -4.01 -1.56 -5.20
N ILE A 71 -4.43 -1.68 -3.95
CA ILE A 71 -5.81 -1.98 -3.57
C ILE A 71 -6.71 -0.72 -3.48
N GLY A 72 -6.16 0.47 -3.75
CA GLY A 72 -6.89 1.73 -3.73
C GLY A 72 -7.58 2.00 -2.40
N THR A 73 -8.92 2.08 -2.42
CA THR A 73 -9.75 2.31 -1.23
C THR A 73 -10.23 1.04 -0.55
N ASN A 74 -9.86 -0.14 -1.05
CA ASN A 74 -10.22 -1.40 -0.41
C ASN A 74 -9.53 -1.51 0.96
N THR A 75 -10.14 -2.29 1.85
CA THR A 75 -9.57 -2.56 3.17
C THR A 75 -8.24 -3.29 3.02
N PRO A 76 -7.16 -2.81 3.67
CA PRO A 76 -5.90 -3.54 3.75
C PRO A 76 -6.09 -4.98 4.24
N PRO A 77 -5.34 -5.93 3.68
CA PRO A 77 -5.36 -7.28 4.21
C PRO A 77 -4.81 -7.26 5.65
N ALA A 78 -5.51 -7.95 6.54
CA ALA A 78 -5.23 -8.09 7.97
C ALA A 78 -4.73 -9.49 8.33
N THR A 79 -5.01 -10.50 7.51
CA THR A 79 -4.60 -11.89 7.77
C THR A 79 -4.18 -12.61 6.49
N ASP A 80 -3.35 -13.63 6.67
CA ASP A 80 -2.93 -14.52 5.58
C ASP A 80 -4.13 -15.23 4.93
N GLY A 81 -4.00 -15.53 3.64
CA GLY A 81 -5.02 -16.18 2.83
C GLY A 81 -6.14 -15.26 2.33
N GLN A 82 -6.15 -13.98 2.72
CA GLN A 82 -7.14 -13.03 2.22
C GLN A 82 -6.98 -12.80 0.72
N SER A 83 -8.04 -13.09 -0.03
CA SER A 83 -8.03 -12.94 -1.48
C SER A 83 -7.87 -11.48 -1.90
N LEU A 84 -7.16 -11.25 -3.01
CA LEU A 84 -7.12 -9.95 -3.66
C LEU A 84 -8.55 -9.50 -4.04
N PRO A 85 -8.96 -8.26 -3.75
CA PRO A 85 -10.26 -7.76 -4.17
C PRO A 85 -10.42 -7.86 -5.70
N SER A 86 -11.60 -8.27 -6.15
CA SER A 86 -11.88 -8.44 -7.58
C SER A 86 -12.05 -7.12 -8.34
N THR A 87 -12.24 -6.00 -7.64
CA THR A 87 -12.47 -4.67 -8.22
C THR A 87 -11.72 -3.58 -7.46
N GLY A 88 -11.43 -2.47 -8.15
CA GLY A 88 -10.74 -1.33 -7.54
C GLY A 88 -9.27 -1.60 -7.21
N VAL A 89 -8.67 -2.59 -7.88
CA VAL A 89 -7.26 -2.96 -7.74
C VAL A 89 -6.50 -2.61 -9.01
N THR A 90 -5.24 -2.19 -8.87
CA THR A 90 -4.36 -1.85 -9.99
C THR A 90 -3.05 -2.62 -9.87
N PHE A 91 -2.76 -3.42 -10.90
CA PHE A 91 -1.51 -4.15 -11.01
C PHE A 91 -0.32 -3.20 -11.15
N GLN A 92 0.76 -3.45 -10.40
CA GLN A 92 2.01 -2.70 -10.52
C GLN A 92 2.94 -3.38 -11.53
N SER A 93 3.10 -2.80 -12.72
CA SER A 93 4.00 -3.34 -13.74
C SER A 93 5.44 -3.42 -13.26
N GLY A 94 6.13 -4.54 -13.51
CA GLY A 94 7.51 -4.76 -13.09
C GLY A 94 7.68 -5.24 -11.64
N SER A 95 6.57 -5.47 -10.92
CA SER A 95 6.59 -5.98 -9.54
C SER A 95 6.49 -7.51 -9.43
N VAL A 96 6.53 -8.21 -10.57
CA VAL A 96 6.37 -9.66 -10.63
C VAL A 96 7.61 -10.34 -10.06
N ILE A 97 7.38 -11.24 -9.10
CA ILE A 97 8.39 -12.16 -8.58
C ILE A 97 8.11 -13.53 -9.18
N ASN A 98 9.13 -14.07 -9.85
CA ASN A 98 9.08 -15.39 -10.44
C ASN A 98 9.37 -16.48 -9.41
N GLY A 99 8.70 -17.62 -9.53
CA GLY A 99 8.80 -18.74 -8.61
C GLY A 99 7.51 -19.55 -8.58
N HIS A 100 7.31 -20.30 -7.51
CA HIS A 100 6.05 -20.95 -7.18
C HIS A 100 5.70 -20.74 -5.70
N PHE A 101 4.43 -20.94 -5.35
CA PHE A 101 3.96 -20.90 -3.98
C PHE A 101 4.23 -22.25 -3.29
N GLU A 102 4.82 -22.21 -2.07
CA GLU A 102 5.05 -23.40 -1.21
C GLU A 102 3.79 -24.00 -0.56
#